data_AF-A0A2V9D7D0-F1
#
_entry.id   AF-A0A2V9D7D0-F1
#
_cell.length_a   1.000
_cell.length_b   1.000
_cell.length_c   1.000
_cell.angle_alpha   90.00
_cell.angle_beta   90.00
_cell.angle_gamma   90.00
#
_symmetry.space_group_name_H-M   'P 1'
#
loop_
_entity.id
_entity.type
_entity.pdbx_description
1 polymer ?
#
loop_
_entity_poly.entity_id
_entity_poly.type
_entity_poly.pdbx_seq_one_letter_code
_entity_poly.pdbx_strand_id
1 'polypeptide(L)'
;MAPSRKLFLTHAGELAHHLVRAIARDAMAMEFVRGYAERHDRRKVVANVERLREMESTISREALLLIAAEVRRLLPRAFGLSRNARSEDLALCDVFFTEFLEALGRALEWPGDEAGTEAQAFRRDLETYSKWRERHPIQQAARNAPGADSPFSDRCAILLDSAMMEQARHAAREFQSDLLRLGTRIFGQLGGRPQPRRSSGTTARTVESRGRARAVRDGNKEVRFERKPAKRASRPPRH
;
A
#
# COMPACT_ATOMS: atom_id res chain seq x y z
N MET A 1 -10.69 32.21 0.57
CA MET A 1 -10.18 30.82 0.69
C MET A 1 -9.67 30.36 -0.67
N ALA A 2 -8.47 29.77 -0.75
CA ALA A 2 -7.89 29.34 -2.02
C ALA A 2 -8.73 28.22 -2.67
N PRO A 3 -9.08 28.30 -3.97
CA PRO A 3 -9.98 27.36 -4.65
C PRO A 3 -9.48 25.90 -4.59
N SER A 4 -8.16 25.68 -4.56
CA SER A 4 -7.54 24.35 -4.47
C SER A 4 -7.88 23.60 -3.18
N ARG A 5 -8.12 24.30 -2.07
CA ARG A 5 -8.46 23.65 -0.77
C ARG A 5 -9.89 23.12 -0.76
N LYS A 6 -10.82 23.78 -1.48
CA LYS A 6 -12.21 23.31 -1.61
C LYS A 6 -12.30 22.07 -2.51
N LEU A 7 -11.52 22.02 -3.59
CA LEU A 7 -11.41 20.84 -4.46
C LEU A 7 -10.81 19.63 -3.70
N PHE A 8 -9.94 19.86 -2.72
CA PHE A 8 -9.41 18.78 -1.91
C PHE A 8 -10.49 18.11 -1.04
N LEU A 9 -11.44 18.88 -0.48
CA LEU A 9 -12.56 18.30 0.29
C LEU A 9 -13.44 17.38 -0.56
N THR A 10 -13.64 17.68 -1.84
CA THR A 10 -14.41 16.81 -2.75
C THR A 10 -13.73 15.46 -3.03
N HIS A 11 -12.42 15.35 -2.81
CA HIS A 11 -11.67 14.09 -3.00
C HIS A 11 -11.81 13.11 -1.81
N ALA A 12 -12.43 13.52 -0.70
CA ALA A 12 -12.65 12.63 0.45
C ALA A 12 -13.52 11.42 0.07
N GLY A 13 -14.57 11.66 -0.72
CA GLY A 13 -15.44 10.59 -1.22
C GLY A 13 -14.75 9.66 -2.22
N GLU A 14 -13.96 10.23 -3.13
CA GLU A 14 -13.17 9.46 -4.10
C GLU A 14 -12.16 8.54 -3.40
N LEU A 15 -11.46 9.06 -2.38
CA LEU A 15 -10.54 8.29 -1.56
C LEU A 15 -11.23 7.08 -0.91
N ALA A 16 -12.37 7.30 -0.25
CA ALA A 16 -13.13 6.24 0.39
C ALA A 16 -13.53 5.15 -0.62
N HIS A 17 -14.06 5.56 -1.77
CA HIS A 17 -14.47 4.62 -2.81
C HIS A 17 -13.28 3.80 -3.36
N HIS A 18 -12.14 4.45 -3.62
CA HIS A 18 -10.94 3.76 -4.09
C HIS A 18 -10.38 2.77 -3.07
N LEU A 19 -10.39 3.12 -1.79
CA LEU A 19 -9.92 2.23 -0.73
C LEU A 19 -10.83 1.01 -0.55
N VAL A 20 -12.15 1.21 -0.50
CA VAL A 20 -13.11 0.09 -0.37
C VAL A 20 -13.02 -0.83 -1.59
N ARG A 21 -12.92 -0.26 -2.80
CA ARG A 21 -12.73 -1.06 -4.00
C ARG A 21 -11.45 -1.89 -3.94
N ALA A 22 -10.32 -1.27 -3.58
CA ALA A 22 -9.03 -1.95 -3.54
C ALA A 22 -8.93 -3.02 -2.44
N ILE A 23 -9.60 -2.84 -1.30
CA ILE A 23 -9.52 -3.80 -0.18
C ILE A 23 -10.61 -4.84 -0.24
N ALA A 24 -11.88 -4.39 -0.29
CA ALA A 24 -13.02 -5.28 -0.15
C ALA A 24 -13.43 -5.90 -1.49
N ARG A 25 -13.32 -5.18 -2.62
CA ARG A 25 -13.76 -5.69 -3.92
C ARG A 25 -12.68 -6.44 -4.70
N ASP A 26 -11.42 -6.02 -4.57
CA ASP A 26 -10.28 -6.72 -5.18
C ASP A 26 -9.78 -7.89 -4.32
N ALA A 27 -10.55 -8.30 -3.29
CA ALA A 27 -10.35 -9.50 -2.48
C ALA A 27 -8.96 -9.65 -1.82
N MET A 28 -8.29 -8.54 -1.49
CA MET A 28 -6.94 -8.57 -0.90
C MET A 28 -6.86 -9.37 0.40
N ALA A 29 -7.89 -9.27 1.25
CA ALA A 29 -7.96 -10.04 2.50
C ALA A 29 -8.08 -11.55 2.24
N MET A 30 -8.90 -11.94 1.25
CA MET A 30 -9.04 -13.34 0.84
C MET A 30 -7.74 -13.90 0.26
N GLU A 31 -7.06 -13.14 -0.60
CA GLU A 31 -5.76 -13.53 -1.17
C GLU A 31 -4.70 -13.69 -0.07
N PHE A 32 -4.68 -12.77 0.90
CA PHE A 32 -3.82 -12.87 2.08
C PHE A 32 -4.05 -14.16 2.86
N VAL A 33 -5.31 -14.46 3.21
CA VAL A 33 -5.66 -15.67 3.98
C VAL A 33 -5.30 -16.96 3.21
N ARG A 34 -5.62 -17.02 1.92
CA ARG A 34 -5.29 -18.17 1.07
C ARG A 34 -3.78 -18.35 0.93
N GLY A 35 -3.05 -17.25 0.69
CA GLY A 35 -1.60 -17.27 0.58
C GLY A 35 -0.93 -17.71 1.89
N TYR A 36 -1.46 -17.30 3.05
CA TYR A 36 -0.99 -17.81 4.33
C TYR A 36 -1.22 -19.32 4.47
N ALA A 37 -2.44 -19.78 4.19
CA ALA A 37 -2.79 -21.19 4.31
C ALA A 37 -1.95 -22.09 3.39
N GLU A 38 -1.64 -21.63 2.17
CA GLU A 38 -0.76 -22.34 1.24
C GLU A 38 0.69 -22.38 1.74
N ARG A 39 1.27 -21.24 2.13
CA ARG A 39 2.67 -21.15 2.56
C ARG A 39 3.00 -21.98 3.80
N HIS A 40 2.03 -22.19 4.68
CA HIS A 40 2.22 -22.90 5.95
C HIS A 40 1.56 -24.29 6.00
N ASP A 41 1.05 -24.80 4.86
CA ASP A 41 0.28 -26.05 4.77
C ASP A 41 -0.92 -26.12 5.75
N ARG A 42 -1.59 -24.98 5.92
CA ARG A 42 -2.72 -24.79 6.84
C ARG A 42 -4.06 -24.78 6.09
N ARG A 43 -4.28 -25.74 5.20
CA ARG A 43 -5.52 -25.83 4.38
C ARG A 43 -6.81 -25.81 5.20
N LYS A 44 -6.77 -26.29 6.45
CA LYS A 44 -7.90 -26.24 7.39
C LYS A 44 -8.39 -24.81 7.68
N VAL A 45 -7.51 -23.80 7.59
CA VAL A 45 -7.86 -22.38 7.79
C VAL A 45 -8.89 -21.91 6.76
N VAL A 46 -8.80 -22.41 5.52
CA VAL A 46 -9.66 -22.03 4.38
C VAL A 46 -10.72 -23.08 4.04
N ALA A 47 -10.79 -24.19 4.80
CA ALA A 47 -11.65 -25.33 4.47
C ALA A 47 -13.14 -25.05 4.68
N ASN A 48 -13.48 -24.23 5.69
CA ASN A 48 -14.86 -23.82 5.94
C ASN A 48 -15.13 -22.47 5.25
N VAL A 49 -16.05 -22.47 4.28
CA VAL A 49 -16.39 -21.30 3.46
C VAL A 49 -17.02 -20.17 4.27
N GLU A 50 -17.88 -20.49 5.25
CA GLU A 50 -18.52 -19.49 6.10
C GLU A 50 -17.49 -18.80 7.00
N ARG A 51 -16.65 -19.60 7.68
CA ARG A 51 -15.53 -19.07 8.48
C ARG A 51 -14.56 -18.24 7.63
N LEU A 52 -14.31 -18.66 6.38
CA LEU A 52 -13.44 -17.93 5.48
C LEU A 52 -14.01 -16.57 5.08
N ARG A 53 -15.33 -16.48 4.82
CA ARG A 53 -16.02 -15.21 4.53
C ARG A 53 -16.03 -14.28 5.74
N GLU A 54 -16.29 -14.82 6.92
CA GLU A 54 -16.22 -14.05 8.17
C GLU A 54 -14.81 -13.50 8.37
N MET A 55 -13.79 -14.34 8.21
CA MET A 55 -12.39 -13.96 8.31
C MET A 55 -12.00 -12.85 7.32
N GLU A 56 -12.43 -12.99 6.06
CA GLU A 56 -12.23 -11.97 5.03
C GLU A 56 -12.88 -10.64 5.42
N SER A 57 -14.13 -10.67 5.87
CA SER A 57 -14.87 -9.48 6.29
C SER A 57 -14.17 -8.77 7.46
N THR A 58 -13.80 -9.52 8.49
CA THR A 58 -13.10 -8.97 9.66
C THR A 58 -11.72 -8.42 9.30
N ILE A 59 -10.90 -9.14 8.52
CA ILE A 59 -9.58 -8.65 8.09
C ILE A 59 -9.71 -7.41 7.20
N SER A 60 -10.71 -7.37 6.31
CA SER A 60 -10.98 -6.20 5.46
C SER A 60 -11.34 -4.98 6.29
N ARG A 61 -12.15 -5.15 7.34
CA ARG A 61 -12.48 -4.09 8.30
C ARG A 61 -11.24 -3.59 9.04
N GLU A 62 -10.40 -4.49 9.57
CA GLU A 62 -9.15 -4.13 10.24
C GLU A 62 -8.18 -3.39 9.29
N ALA A 63 -8.13 -3.79 8.02
CA ALA A 63 -7.33 -3.12 6.99
C ALA A 63 -7.81 -1.68 6.73
N LEU A 64 -9.13 -1.47 6.67
CA LEU A 64 -9.71 -0.14 6.51
C LEU A 64 -9.46 0.75 7.73
N LEU A 65 -9.53 0.22 8.95
CA LEU A 65 -9.18 0.94 10.18
C LEU A 65 -7.72 1.40 10.16
N LEU A 66 -6.81 0.50 9.79
CA LEU A 66 -5.39 0.78 9.66
C LEU A 66 -5.12 1.89 8.64
N ILE A 67 -5.70 1.80 7.44
CA ILE A 67 -5.49 2.81 6.40
C ILE A 67 -6.17 4.14 6.77
N ALA A 68 -7.37 4.13 7.35
CA ALA A 68 -8.03 5.35 7.80
C ALA A 68 -7.17 6.12 8.84
N ALA A 69 -6.54 5.40 9.78
CA ALA A 69 -5.60 6.01 10.72
C ALA A 69 -4.36 6.59 10.01
N GLU A 70 -3.86 5.92 8.97
CA GLU A 70 -2.75 6.44 8.15
C GLU A 70 -3.16 7.68 7.34
N VAL A 71 -4.36 7.69 6.75
CA VAL A 71 -4.92 8.86 6.05
C VAL A 71 -4.95 10.05 7.00
N ARG A 72 -5.51 9.89 8.21
CA ARG A 72 -5.55 10.97 9.22
C ARG A 72 -4.16 11.54 9.51
N ARG A 73 -3.17 10.66 9.63
CA ARG A 73 -1.76 11.04 9.88
C ARG A 73 -1.14 11.80 8.70
N LEU A 74 -1.54 11.50 7.47
CA LEU A 74 -1.00 12.13 6.25
C LEU A 74 -1.63 13.49 5.94
N LEU A 75 -2.86 13.76 6.42
CA LEU A 75 -3.61 14.97 6.09
C LEU A 75 -2.85 16.28 6.33
N PRO A 76 -2.25 16.53 7.52
CA PRO A 76 -1.56 17.80 7.76
C PRO A 76 -0.48 18.08 6.71
N ARG A 77 0.28 17.05 6.32
CA ARG A 77 1.32 17.17 5.29
C ARG A 77 0.72 17.41 3.90
N ALA A 78 -0.41 16.76 3.58
CA ALA A 78 -1.10 16.94 2.31
C ALA A 78 -1.63 18.37 2.12
N PHE A 79 -2.13 18.97 3.20
CA PHE A 79 -2.54 20.38 3.23
C PHE A 79 -1.37 21.37 3.31
N GLY A 80 -0.12 20.88 3.31
CA GLY A 80 1.09 21.71 3.40
C GLY A 80 1.25 22.39 4.76
N LEU A 81 0.67 21.81 5.82
CA LEU A 81 0.67 22.40 7.14
C LEU A 81 2.01 22.21 7.84
N SER A 82 2.50 23.31 8.42
CA SER A 82 3.63 23.29 9.34
C SER A 82 3.26 22.63 10.67
N ARG A 83 4.26 22.23 11.45
CA ARG A 83 4.09 21.73 12.82
C ARG A 83 3.34 22.72 13.74
N ASN A 84 3.36 24.01 13.40
CA ASN A 84 2.66 25.09 14.11
C ASN A 84 1.41 25.58 13.35
N ALA A 85 0.68 24.66 12.71
CA ALA A 85 -0.54 24.99 11.97
C ALA A 85 -1.55 25.74 12.85
N ARG A 86 -2.26 26.70 12.25
CA ARG A 86 -3.34 27.41 12.95
C ARG A 86 -4.53 26.48 13.17
N SER A 87 -5.32 26.75 14.21
CA SER A 87 -6.53 25.98 14.55
C SER A 87 -7.48 25.79 13.36
N GLU A 88 -7.66 26.84 12.55
CA GLU A 88 -8.49 26.80 11.34
C GLU A 88 -7.98 25.80 10.28
N ASP A 89 -6.66 25.67 10.12
CA ASP A 89 -6.07 24.75 9.15
C ASP A 89 -6.21 23.28 9.64
N LEU A 90 -6.15 23.06 10.96
CA LEU A 90 -6.43 21.75 11.56
C LEU A 90 -7.91 21.37 11.45
N ALA A 91 -8.83 22.34 11.62
CA ALA A 91 -10.25 22.13 11.43
C ALA A 91 -10.58 21.66 10.00
N LEU A 92 -9.84 22.13 8.98
CA LEU A 92 -10.00 21.63 7.61
C LEU A 92 -9.61 20.15 7.46
N CYS A 93 -8.57 19.69 8.16
CA CYS A 93 -8.21 18.28 8.19
C CYS A 93 -9.33 17.45 8.83
N ASP A 94 -9.94 17.94 9.92
CA ASP A 94 -11.03 17.25 10.60
C ASP A 94 -12.30 17.21 9.73
N VAL A 95 -12.63 18.30 9.02
CA VAL A 95 -13.73 18.31 8.04
C VAL A 95 -13.48 17.28 6.93
N PHE A 96 -12.29 17.29 6.31
CA PHE A 96 -11.94 16.28 5.30
C PHE A 96 -12.10 14.87 5.84
N PHE A 97 -11.58 14.61 7.04
CA PHE A 97 -11.58 13.27 7.62
C PHE A 97 -12.99 12.81 7.98
N THR A 98 -13.86 13.73 8.40
CA THR A 98 -15.27 13.45 8.67
C THR A 98 -16.00 13.04 7.40
N GLU A 99 -15.87 13.84 6.33
CA GLU A 99 -16.43 13.52 5.00
C GLU A 99 -15.91 12.19 4.44
N PHE A 100 -14.62 11.91 4.65
CA PHE A 100 -14.00 10.65 4.28
C PHE A 100 -14.64 9.46 5.01
N LEU A 101 -14.83 9.55 6.33
CA LEU A 101 -15.46 8.48 7.11
C LEU A 101 -16.94 8.27 6.75
N GLU A 102 -17.67 9.34 6.47
CA GLU A 102 -19.06 9.24 6.00
C GLU A 102 -19.15 8.60 4.62
N ALA A 103 -18.27 8.97 3.70
CA ALA A 103 -18.17 8.31 2.40
C ALA A 103 -17.72 6.85 2.52
N LEU A 104 -16.84 6.53 3.48
CA LEU A 104 -16.41 5.17 3.75
C LEU A 104 -17.57 4.29 4.21
N GLY A 105 -18.38 4.78 5.15
CA GLY A 105 -19.58 4.07 5.61
C GLY A 105 -20.58 3.82 4.48
N ARG A 106 -20.80 4.81 3.60
CA ARG A 106 -21.63 4.63 2.39
C ARG A 106 -21.06 3.59 1.43
N ALA A 107 -19.75 3.60 1.20
CA ALA A 107 -19.09 2.66 0.29
C ALA A 107 -19.08 1.22 0.83
N LEU A 108 -19.13 1.05 2.16
CA LEU A 108 -19.28 -0.23 2.84
C LEU A 108 -20.72 -0.75 2.87
N GLU A 109 -21.69 0.05 2.40
CA GLU A 109 -23.10 -0.34 2.32
C GLU A 109 -23.65 -0.83 3.68
N TRP A 110 -23.30 -0.15 4.78
CA TRP A 110 -23.82 -0.53 6.11
C TRP A 110 -25.36 -0.57 6.11
N PRO A 111 -25.99 -1.62 6.68
CA PRO A 111 -27.45 -1.75 6.73
C PRO A 111 -28.09 -0.51 7.36
N GLY A 112 -29.17 0.00 6.77
CA GLY A 112 -29.69 1.34 7.12
C GLY A 112 -30.12 1.50 8.59
N ASP A 113 -30.63 0.44 9.21
CA ASP A 113 -31.01 0.36 10.62
C ASP A 113 -29.82 0.22 11.58
N GLU A 114 -28.72 -0.38 11.14
CA GLU A 114 -27.51 -0.60 11.93
C GLU A 114 -26.38 0.41 11.62
N ALA A 115 -26.51 1.21 10.57
CA ALA A 115 -25.45 2.08 10.05
C ALA A 115 -24.90 3.05 11.10
N GLY A 116 -25.75 3.58 11.98
CA GLY A 116 -25.32 4.45 13.07
C GLY A 116 -24.44 3.71 14.09
N THR A 117 -24.83 2.49 14.46
CA THR A 117 -24.12 1.62 15.40
C THR A 117 -22.79 1.17 14.81
N GLU A 118 -22.79 0.70 13.56
CA GLU A 118 -21.58 0.29 12.84
C GLU A 118 -20.59 1.45 12.69
N ALA A 119 -21.08 2.64 12.35
CA ALA A 119 -20.26 3.84 12.28
C ALA A 119 -19.63 4.20 13.63
N GLN A 120 -20.36 4.03 14.73
CA GLN A 120 -19.84 4.29 16.07
C GLN A 120 -18.80 3.25 16.50
N ALA A 121 -19.06 1.96 16.23
CA ALA A 121 -18.13 0.87 16.50
C ALA A 121 -16.83 1.06 15.71
N PHE A 122 -16.92 1.40 14.43
CA PHE A 122 -15.77 1.70 13.58
C PHE A 122 -14.94 2.88 14.12
N ARG A 123 -15.59 4.00 14.48
CA ARG A 123 -14.89 5.17 15.06
C ARG A 123 -14.18 4.84 16.37
N ARG A 124 -14.80 4.02 17.23
CA ARG A 124 -14.21 3.57 18.50
C ARG A 124 -12.94 2.75 18.25
N ASP A 125 -13.00 1.78 17.34
CA ASP A 125 -11.83 0.98 16.99
C ASP A 125 -10.73 1.82 16.33
N LEU A 126 -11.13 2.76 15.47
CA LEU A 126 -10.21 3.67 14.76
C LEU A 126 -9.37 4.52 15.73
N GLU A 127 -9.88 4.83 16.92
CA GLU A 127 -9.12 5.55 17.94
C GLU A 127 -7.87 4.78 18.38
N THR A 128 -7.98 3.45 18.53
CA THR A 128 -6.85 2.58 18.91
C THR A 128 -5.78 2.61 17.82
N TYR A 129 -6.21 2.52 16.57
CA TYR A 129 -5.33 2.62 15.41
C TYR A 129 -4.67 3.99 15.27
N SER A 130 -5.42 5.07 15.48
CA SER A 130 -4.93 6.45 15.40
C SER A 130 -3.82 6.69 16.42
N LYS A 131 -4.06 6.35 17.69
CA LYS A 131 -3.06 6.46 18.77
C LYS A 131 -1.81 5.62 18.52
N TRP A 132 -1.96 4.46 17.86
CA TRP A 132 -0.82 3.63 17.47
C TRP A 132 -0.03 4.26 16.31
N ARG A 133 -0.71 4.73 15.25
CA ARG A 133 -0.09 5.36 14.07
C ARG A 133 0.67 6.65 14.38
N GLU A 134 0.17 7.47 15.30
CA GLU A 134 0.85 8.68 15.76
C GLU A 134 2.22 8.38 16.35
N ARG A 135 2.34 7.27 17.11
CA ARG A 135 3.58 6.84 17.75
C ARG A 135 4.53 6.08 16.83
N HIS A 136 4.05 5.54 15.71
CA HIS A 136 4.82 4.64 14.84
C HIS A 136 4.74 5.06 13.36
N PRO A 137 5.27 6.23 12.95
CA PRO A 137 5.26 6.61 11.54
C PRO A 137 6.02 5.58 10.67
N ILE A 138 5.65 5.45 9.38
CA ILE A 138 6.21 4.44 8.45
C ILE A 138 7.76 4.42 8.47
N GLN A 139 8.40 5.58 8.64
CA GLN A 139 9.86 5.72 8.66
C GLN A 139 10.52 5.24 9.97
N GLN A 140 9.78 5.09 11.07
CA GLN A 140 10.26 4.53 12.34
C GLN A 140 9.93 3.05 12.51
N ALA A 141 8.95 2.52 11.76
CA ALA A 141 8.63 1.09 11.73
C ALA A 141 9.81 0.22 11.24
N ALA A 142 10.77 0.80 10.51
CA ALA A 142 11.98 0.13 10.06
C ALA A 142 13.16 0.18 11.07
N ARG A 143 13.07 1.00 12.14
CA ARG A 143 14.21 1.28 13.04
C ARG A 143 13.98 0.91 14.51
N ASN A 144 12.75 0.70 14.96
CA ASN A 144 12.46 0.38 16.35
C ASN A 144 12.09 -1.11 16.54
N ALA A 145 12.54 -1.63 17.68
CA ALA A 145 12.65 -3.02 18.13
C ALA A 145 11.54 -4.03 17.71
N PRO A 146 11.83 -5.35 17.72
CA PRO A 146 10.91 -6.45 17.35
C PRO A 146 9.65 -6.62 18.23
N GLY A 147 9.31 -5.66 19.10
CA GLY A 147 8.40 -5.86 20.23
C GLY A 147 7.20 -4.93 20.35
N ALA A 148 6.99 -3.99 19.42
CA ALA A 148 5.78 -3.17 19.43
C ALA A 148 4.80 -3.70 18.38
N ASP A 149 4.12 -4.80 18.70
CA ASP A 149 3.06 -5.34 17.87
C ASP A 149 1.98 -4.28 17.61
N SER A 150 1.47 -4.27 16.37
CA SER A 150 0.40 -3.37 16.01
C SER A 150 -0.95 -4.00 16.36
N PRO A 151 -1.99 -3.18 16.61
CA PRO A 151 -3.34 -3.69 16.76
C PRO A 151 -3.77 -4.58 15.59
N PHE A 152 -3.32 -4.25 14.37
CA PHE A 152 -3.61 -5.03 13.17
C PHE A 152 -2.98 -6.41 13.22
N SER A 153 -1.67 -6.50 13.49
CA SER A 153 -0.94 -7.77 13.46
C SER A 153 -1.46 -8.72 14.53
N ASP A 154 -1.79 -8.20 15.71
CA ASP A 154 -2.34 -9.02 16.80
C ASP A 154 -3.75 -9.52 16.50
N ARG A 155 -4.67 -8.62 16.10
CA ARG A 155 -6.06 -8.99 15.81
C ARG A 155 -6.14 -9.94 14.62
N CYS A 156 -5.37 -9.69 13.56
CA CYS A 156 -5.32 -10.57 12.40
C CYS A 156 -4.68 -11.93 12.74
N ALA A 157 -3.65 -11.98 13.59
CA ALA A 157 -3.02 -13.25 13.95
C ALA A 157 -3.96 -14.19 14.71
N ILE A 158 -4.71 -13.65 15.68
CA ILE A 158 -5.71 -14.41 16.46
C ILE A 158 -6.77 -15.00 15.55
N LEU A 159 -7.25 -14.19 14.61
CA LEU A 159 -8.30 -14.57 13.67
C LEU A 159 -7.80 -15.60 12.64
N LEU A 160 -6.58 -15.41 12.13
CA LEU A 160 -5.98 -16.22 11.07
C LEU A 160 -5.62 -17.62 11.58
N ASP A 161 -4.79 -17.71 12.62
CA ASP A 161 -4.33 -18.99 13.15
C ASP A 161 -3.79 -18.88 14.59
N SER A 162 -4.67 -19.05 15.58
CA SER A 162 -4.30 -19.03 16.99
C SER A 162 -3.37 -20.18 17.41
N ALA A 163 -3.28 -21.27 16.63
CA ALA A 163 -2.34 -22.36 16.91
C ALA A 163 -0.91 -22.04 16.44
N MET A 164 -0.75 -21.08 15.51
CA MET A 164 0.53 -20.65 14.94
C MET A 164 0.67 -19.12 15.03
N MET A 165 0.45 -18.59 16.24
CA MET A 165 0.37 -17.16 16.50
C MET A 165 1.55 -16.35 15.96
N GLU A 166 2.80 -16.81 16.13
CA GLU A 166 3.95 -16.01 15.69
C GLU A 166 4.08 -15.96 14.16
N GLN A 167 3.78 -17.08 13.48
CA GLN A 167 3.74 -17.11 12.02
C GLN A 167 2.59 -16.25 11.49
N ALA A 168 1.42 -16.32 12.14
CA ALA A 168 0.27 -15.51 11.79
C ALA A 168 0.54 -14.01 12.00
N ARG A 169 1.20 -13.63 13.11
CA ARG A 169 1.66 -12.25 13.35
C ARG A 169 2.65 -11.80 12.29
N HIS A 170 3.66 -12.61 11.96
CA HIS A 170 4.63 -12.28 10.92
C HIS A 170 3.94 -12.00 9.59
N ALA A 171 3.07 -12.90 9.14
CA ALA A 171 2.32 -12.73 7.90
C ALA A 171 1.43 -11.48 7.94
N ALA A 172 0.78 -11.20 9.07
CA ALA A 172 -0.04 -10.00 9.24
C ALA A 172 0.80 -8.71 9.24
N ARG A 173 2.03 -8.70 9.77
CA ARG A 173 2.96 -7.55 9.70
C ARG A 173 3.40 -7.27 8.26
N GLU A 174 3.65 -8.30 7.47
CA GLU A 174 3.94 -8.16 6.04
C GLU A 174 2.74 -7.56 5.29
N PHE A 175 1.56 -8.14 5.50
CA PHE A 175 0.32 -7.65 4.87
C PHE A 175 -0.02 -6.22 5.28
N GLN A 176 0.16 -5.86 6.56
CA GLN A 176 0.05 -4.48 7.04
C GLN A 176 0.95 -3.52 6.25
N SER A 177 2.19 -3.93 5.98
CA SER A 177 3.14 -3.10 5.24
C SER A 177 2.66 -2.82 3.82
N ASP A 178 2.07 -3.83 3.17
CA ASP A 178 1.47 -3.70 1.84
C ASP A 178 0.23 -2.80 1.86
N LEU A 179 -0.64 -2.94 2.86
CA LEU A 179 -1.81 -2.08 3.06
C LEU A 179 -1.42 -0.61 3.26
N LEU A 180 -0.43 -0.33 4.10
CA LEU A 180 0.05 1.05 4.32
C LEU A 180 0.65 1.66 3.06
N ARG A 181 1.39 0.87 2.26
CA ARG A 181 1.91 1.31 0.96
C ARG A 181 0.78 1.59 -0.03
N LEU A 182 -0.23 0.74 -0.08
CA LEU A 182 -1.42 0.90 -0.91
C LEU A 182 -2.18 2.17 -0.53
N GLY A 183 -2.51 2.33 0.75
CA GLY A 183 -3.23 3.50 1.27
C GLY A 183 -2.47 4.80 0.99
N THR A 184 -1.16 4.82 1.22
CA THR A 184 -0.31 5.98 0.89
C THR A 184 -0.30 6.29 -0.61
N ARG A 185 -0.27 5.26 -1.47
CA ARG A 185 -0.30 5.42 -2.92
C ARG A 185 -1.63 6.00 -3.38
N ILE A 186 -2.75 5.44 -2.95
CA ILE A 186 -4.10 5.91 -3.32
C ILE A 186 -4.29 7.35 -2.80
N PHE A 187 -3.90 7.62 -1.56
CA PHE A 187 -3.95 8.96 -0.98
C PHE A 187 -3.09 9.97 -1.76
N GLY A 188 -1.89 9.59 -2.18
CA GLY A 188 -1.00 10.46 -2.97
C GLY A 188 -1.47 10.72 -4.40
N GLN A 189 -2.44 9.95 -4.91
CA GLN A 189 -3.05 10.17 -6.22
C GLN A 189 -4.20 11.18 -6.18
N LEU A 190 -4.69 11.55 -4.99
CA LEU A 190 -5.76 12.53 -4.83
C LEU A 190 -5.32 13.90 -5.34
N GLY A 191 -6.11 14.50 -6.22
CA GLY A 191 -5.80 15.79 -6.86
C GLY A 191 -4.66 15.75 -7.89
N GLY A 192 -4.06 14.58 -8.14
CA GLY A 192 -3.10 14.38 -9.23
C GLY A 192 -3.84 14.19 -10.56
N ARG A 193 -3.42 14.90 -11.61
CA ARG A 193 -3.92 14.65 -12.98
C ARG A 193 -3.68 13.17 -13.32
N PRO A 194 -4.69 12.40 -13.80
CA PRO A 194 -4.51 10.98 -14.09
C PRO A 194 -3.35 10.83 -15.08
N GLN A 195 -2.26 10.21 -14.62
CA GLN A 195 -1.12 9.97 -15.50
C GLN A 195 -1.56 8.86 -16.46
N PRO A 196 -1.66 9.13 -17.77
CA PRO A 196 -1.98 8.08 -18.72
C PRO A 196 -0.94 6.98 -18.53
N ARG A 197 -1.42 5.76 -18.30
CA ARG A 197 -0.61 4.55 -18.36
C ARG A 197 0.25 4.69 -19.60
N ARG A 198 1.57 4.80 -19.44
CA ARG A 198 2.51 4.73 -20.55
C ARG A 198 2.26 3.36 -21.19
N SER A 199 1.47 3.36 -22.25
CA SER A 199 1.42 2.24 -23.18
C SER A 199 2.87 2.05 -23.61
N SER A 200 3.41 0.89 -23.27
CA SER A 200 4.62 0.37 -23.86
C SER A 200 4.36 0.23 -25.36
N GLY A 201 4.55 1.34 -26.07
CA GLY A 201 4.48 1.41 -27.51
C GLY A 201 5.59 0.55 -28.07
N THR A 202 5.20 -0.64 -28.50
CA THR A 202 5.92 -1.46 -29.48
C THR A 202 6.42 -0.55 -30.58
N THR A 203 7.73 -0.34 -30.64
CA THR A 203 8.38 0.35 -31.73
C THR A 203 8.19 -0.49 -32.99
N ALA A 204 7.20 -0.10 -33.79
CA ALA A 204 7.04 -0.58 -35.14
C ALA A 204 8.30 -0.22 -35.93
N ARG A 205 9.04 -1.25 -36.29
CA ARG A 205 10.27 -1.20 -37.07
C ARG A 205 9.89 -0.79 -38.50
N THR A 206 10.11 0.47 -38.85
CA THR A 206 10.00 0.96 -40.22
C THR A 206 11.08 0.30 -41.06
N VAL A 207 10.68 -0.56 -41.98
CA VAL A 207 11.54 -1.11 -43.03
C VAL A 207 11.52 -0.12 -44.18
N GLU A 208 12.58 0.67 -44.32
CA GLU A 208 12.85 1.40 -45.56
C GLU A 208 13.81 0.57 -46.42
N SER A 209 13.30 0.23 -47.61
CA SER A 209 14.02 -0.37 -48.72
C SER A 209 14.37 0.71 -49.75
N ARG A 210 15.50 0.49 -50.44
CA ARG A 210 16.15 1.24 -51.55
C ARG A 210 17.38 2.01 -51.06
N GLY A 211 18.59 1.81 -51.59
CA GLY A 211 19.05 1.04 -52.74
C GLY A 211 20.26 1.74 -53.34
N ARG A 212 21.31 0.95 -53.62
CA ARG A 212 22.31 1.16 -54.69
C ARG A 212 23.42 2.20 -54.46
N ALA A 213 24.62 1.73 -54.13
CA ALA A 213 25.81 1.94 -54.98
C ALA A 213 26.96 1.02 -54.54
N ARG A 214 27.51 0.31 -55.52
CA ARG A 214 28.59 -0.66 -55.45
C ARG A 214 29.86 0.09 -55.84
N ALA A 215 30.88 0.09 -54.98
CA ALA A 215 32.24 0.46 -55.36
C ALA A 215 33.20 -0.56 -54.75
N VAL A 216 33.95 -1.21 -55.65
CA VAL A 216 34.99 -2.20 -55.41
C VAL A 216 36.31 -1.46 -55.23
N ARG A 217 37.08 -1.75 -54.18
CA ARG A 217 38.53 -2.03 -54.30
C ARG A 217 39.20 -2.40 -52.98
N ASP A 218 39.91 -3.53 -53.05
CA ASP A 218 41.18 -3.91 -52.43
C ASP A 218 41.73 -3.15 -51.22
N GLY A 219 42.21 -3.92 -50.24
CA GLY A 219 43.12 -3.38 -49.22
C GLY A 219 43.37 -4.31 -48.04
N ASN A 220 44.04 -5.43 -48.31
CA ASN A 220 44.65 -6.33 -47.33
C ASN A 220 45.46 -5.57 -46.25
N LYS A 221 45.23 -5.84 -44.95
CA LYS A 221 46.28 -5.86 -43.91
C LYS A 221 45.74 -6.44 -42.59
N GLU A 222 46.20 -7.65 -42.32
CA GLU A 222 46.29 -8.23 -40.98
C GLU A 222 47.07 -7.30 -40.04
N VAL A 223 46.55 -7.06 -38.84
CA VAL A 223 47.39 -6.92 -37.64
C VAL A 223 46.68 -7.65 -36.49
N ARG A 224 47.21 -8.83 -36.18
CA ARG A 224 47.06 -9.49 -34.89
C ARG A 224 47.66 -8.59 -33.81
N PHE A 225 46.97 -8.40 -32.69
CA PHE A 225 47.63 -8.39 -31.39
C PHE A 225 46.78 -9.13 -30.36
N GLU A 226 47.39 -10.18 -29.83
CA GLU A 226 46.89 -11.02 -28.75
C GLU A 226 46.90 -10.28 -27.41
N ARG A 227 45.82 -10.52 -26.65
CA ARG A 227 45.76 -10.88 -25.22
C ARG A 227 46.98 -10.54 -24.34
N LYS A 228 46.71 -9.90 -23.19
CA LYS A 228 46.89 -10.56 -21.88
C LYS A 228 46.10 -9.88 -20.74
N PRO A 229 45.54 -10.66 -19.80
CA PRO A 229 44.87 -10.20 -18.59
C PRO A 229 45.78 -10.28 -17.35
N ALA A 230 45.18 -10.01 -16.17
CA ALA A 230 45.65 -10.16 -14.78
C ALA A 230 46.01 -8.82 -14.10
N LYS A 231 45.69 -8.57 -12.83
CA LYS A 231 45.82 -9.48 -11.68
C LYS A 231 44.80 -9.20 -10.56
N ARG A 232 44.19 -10.29 -10.06
CA ARG A 232 43.80 -10.44 -8.66
C ARG A 232 45.05 -10.38 -7.78
N ALA A 233 44.97 -9.71 -6.64
CA ALA A 233 45.83 -9.97 -5.49
C ALA A 233 44.95 -10.17 -4.27
N SER A 234 44.89 -11.42 -3.82
CA SER A 234 44.40 -11.83 -2.50
C SER A 234 45.63 -12.29 -1.73
N ARG A 235 45.86 -11.77 -0.52
CA ARG A 235 46.36 -12.56 0.63
C ARG A 235 46.39 -11.75 1.95
N PRO A 236 45.96 -12.35 3.07
CA PRO A 236 46.26 -11.95 4.46
C PRO A 236 47.45 -12.81 5.00
N PRO A 237 47.67 -13.03 6.32
CA PRO A 237 47.60 -12.17 7.54
C PRO A 237 48.94 -12.22 8.34
N ARG A 238 49.04 -11.50 9.48
CA ARG A 238 49.84 -11.73 10.73
C ARG A 238 49.75 -10.43 11.57
N HIS A 239 49.60 -10.38 12.90
CA HIS A 239 49.90 -11.27 14.02
C HIS A 239 48.76 -11.27 15.05
#